data_AF-A0A238BPD6-F1
#
_entry.id   AF-A0A238BPD6-F1
#
_cell.length_a   1.000
_cell.length_b   1.000
_cell.length_c   1.000
_cell.angle_alpha   90.00
_cell.angle_beta   90.00
_cell.angle_gamma   90.00
#
_symmetry.space_group_name_H-M   'P 1'
#
loop_
_entity.id
_entity.type
_entity.pdbx_description
1 polymer ?
#
loop_
_entity_poly.entity_id
_entity_poly.type
_entity_poly.pdbx_seq_one_letter_code
_entity_poly.pdbx_strand_id
1 'polypeptide(L)'
;AIHFLIKRATLNELITYITTIKGAIIESIYSEIIKMVSKNIFRSLPSITNDFDLPLKQEHKIVFLDEVEKILDIIELEQFKKIIRSFFKQLAKCISSPHFQIIFLSFRIIMEFIMFPALYRISKEHWNQTIVALIYNVLKIFMEMNEKFFDELTANYKFERQSENHISREKIKENER
;
A
#
# COMPACT_ATOMS: atom_id res chain seq x y z
N ALA A 1 -1.34 4.82 -26.37
CA ALA A 1 -1.27 3.36 -26.18
C ALA A 1 0.18 2.85 -26.10
N ILE A 2 0.98 2.93 -27.16
CA ILE A 2 2.35 2.36 -27.21
C ILE A 2 3.27 2.92 -26.12
N HIS A 3 3.29 4.24 -25.91
CA HIS A 3 4.13 4.86 -24.88
C HIS A 3 3.74 4.47 -23.44
N PHE A 4 2.47 4.13 -23.20
CA PHE A 4 2.00 3.62 -21.90
C PHE A 4 2.48 2.17 -21.68
N LEU A 5 2.36 1.33 -22.71
CA LEU A 5 2.81 -0.06 -22.66
C LEU A 5 4.33 -0.16 -22.45
N ILE A 6 5.11 0.69 -23.12
CA ILE A 6 6.57 0.74 -22.96
C ILE A 6 6.94 1.16 -21.53
N LYS A 7 6.29 2.20 -20.99
CA LYS A 7 6.49 2.64 -19.60
C LYS A 7 6.14 1.55 -18.59
N ARG A 8 5.04 0.84 -18.80
CA ARG A 8 4.62 -0.28 -17.94
C ARG A 8 5.62 -1.44 -17.98
N ALA A 9 6.10 -1.79 -19.17
CA ALA A 9 7.11 -2.85 -19.34
C ALA A 9 8.42 -2.50 -18.62
N THR A 10 8.93 -1.27 -18.81
CA THR A 10 10.14 -0.80 -18.14
C THR A 10 9.99 -0.72 -16.63
N LEU A 11 8.83 -0.29 -16.11
CA LEU A 11 8.58 -0.27 -14.67
C LEU A 11 8.58 -1.69 -14.07
N ASN A 12 7.94 -2.65 -14.74
CA ASN A 12 7.91 -4.04 -14.28
C ASN A 12 9.30 -4.71 -14.29
N GLU A 13 10.13 -4.40 -15.29
CA GLU A 13 11.54 -4.84 -15.31
C GLU A 13 12.33 -4.22 -14.15
N LEU A 14 12.12 -2.94 -13.86
CA LEU A 14 12.73 -2.23 -12.74
C LEU A 14 12.32 -2.82 -11.38
N ILE A 15 11.03 -3.12 -11.20
CA ILE A 15 10.53 -3.77 -9.98
C ILE A 15 11.19 -5.14 -9.83
N THR A 16 11.17 -5.96 -10.89
CA THR A 16 11.83 -7.28 -10.89
C THR A 16 13.30 -7.17 -10.53
N TYR A 17 14.01 -6.19 -11.09
CA TYR A 17 15.43 -5.94 -10.79
C TYR A 17 15.66 -5.58 -9.32
N ILE A 18 14.87 -4.65 -8.79
CA ILE A 18 14.95 -4.21 -7.39
C ILE A 18 14.65 -5.35 -6.42
N THR A 19 13.68 -6.21 -6.74
CA THR A 19 13.33 -7.36 -5.90
C THR A 19 14.36 -8.49 -5.99
N THR A 20 15.12 -8.58 -7.09
CA THR A 20 16.11 -9.64 -7.32
C THR A 20 17.48 -9.28 -6.74
N ILE A 21 17.86 -8.00 -6.79
CA ILE A 21 19.18 -7.55 -6.36
C ILE A 21 19.11 -6.90 -4.98
N LYS A 22 19.67 -7.59 -3.99
CA LYS A 22 19.80 -7.09 -2.62
C LYS A 22 20.66 -5.83 -2.59
N GLY A 23 20.10 -4.70 -2.15
CA GLY A 23 20.79 -3.40 -2.12
C GLY A 23 20.74 -2.59 -3.42
N ALA A 24 19.86 -2.95 -4.36
CA ALA A 24 19.67 -2.18 -5.61
C ALA A 24 19.16 -0.76 -5.39
N ILE A 25 18.42 -0.51 -4.30
CA ILE A 25 17.99 0.83 -3.93
C ILE A 25 19.03 1.42 -2.96
N ILE A 26 19.81 2.37 -3.46
CA ILE A 26 20.79 3.15 -2.67
C ILE A 26 20.25 4.55 -2.41
N GLU A 27 20.64 5.17 -1.28
CA GLU A 27 20.18 6.50 -0.83
C GLU A 27 20.17 7.56 -1.94
N SER A 28 21.15 7.53 -2.83
CA SER A 28 21.32 8.49 -3.93
C SER A 28 20.28 8.37 -5.05
N ILE A 29 19.51 7.27 -5.12
CA ILE A 29 18.47 7.04 -6.14
C ILE A 29 17.07 7.24 -5.54
N TYR A 30 16.93 7.18 -4.21
CA TYR A 30 15.63 7.36 -3.54
C TYR A 30 15.01 8.73 -3.82
N SER A 31 15.81 9.79 -3.93
CA SER A 31 15.31 11.14 -4.24
C SER A 31 14.61 11.16 -5.61
N GLU A 32 15.19 10.50 -6.59
CA GLU A 32 14.72 10.40 -7.97
C GLU A 32 13.50 9.48 -8.06
N ILE A 33 13.51 8.34 -7.34
CA ILE A 33 12.37 7.45 -7.22
C ILE A 33 11.20 8.19 -6.57
N ILE A 34 11.42 8.86 -5.43
CA ILE A 34 10.39 9.65 -4.76
C ILE A 34 9.86 10.74 -5.69
N LYS A 35 10.73 11.43 -6.43
CA LYS A 35 10.32 12.48 -7.37
C LYS A 35 9.52 11.91 -8.54
N MET A 36 9.89 10.74 -9.04
CA MET A 36 9.18 10.02 -10.09
C MET A 36 7.82 9.54 -9.59
N VAL A 37 7.78 8.85 -8.45
CA VAL A 37 6.56 8.39 -7.77
C VAL A 37 5.64 9.57 -7.45
N SER A 38 6.19 10.65 -6.89
CA SER A 38 5.45 11.90 -6.63
C SER A 38 4.84 12.49 -7.90
N LYS A 39 5.58 12.56 -8.99
CA LYS A 39 5.03 13.08 -10.27
C LYS A 39 3.94 12.19 -10.86
N ASN A 40 3.95 10.89 -10.55
CA ASN A 40 2.94 9.94 -11.01
C ASN A 40 1.72 9.88 -10.05
N ILE A 41 1.93 9.89 -8.73
CA ILE A 41 0.87 9.98 -7.69
C ILE A 41 0.16 11.34 -7.74
N PHE A 42 0.87 12.44 -7.98
CA PHE A 42 0.29 13.79 -7.94
C PHE A 42 -0.13 14.30 -9.32
N ARG A 43 -0.21 13.42 -10.32
CA ARG A 43 -0.73 13.80 -11.62
C ARG A 43 -2.19 14.23 -11.44
N SER A 44 -2.50 15.46 -11.86
CA SER A 44 -3.87 15.96 -11.84
C SER A 44 -4.77 14.93 -12.52
N LEU A 45 -5.79 14.47 -11.80
CA LEU A 45 -6.83 13.66 -12.39
C LEU A 45 -7.38 14.45 -13.58
N PRO A 46 -7.48 13.86 -14.79
CA PRO A 46 -8.13 14.54 -15.89
C PRO A 46 -9.53 14.95 -15.43
N SER A 47 -9.85 16.24 -15.56
CA SER A 47 -11.19 16.75 -15.30
C SER A 47 -12.20 15.99 -16.17
N ILE A 48 -13.38 15.72 -15.62
CA ILE A 48 -14.47 14.94 -16.24
C ILE A 48 -15.03 15.61 -17.51
N THR A 49 -14.46 16.72 -17.97
CA THR A 49 -15.07 17.62 -18.95
C THR A 49 -15.20 17.06 -20.37
N ASN A 50 -14.48 15.97 -20.73
CA ASN A 50 -14.54 15.38 -22.07
C ASN A 50 -14.91 13.89 -22.01
N ASP A 51 -16.17 13.57 -22.33
CA ASP A 51 -16.83 12.26 -22.20
C ASP A 51 -16.25 11.13 -23.08
N PHE A 52 -15.58 11.44 -24.19
CA PHE A 52 -15.17 10.43 -25.18
C PHE A 52 -14.01 9.52 -24.77
N ASP A 53 -13.20 9.91 -23.77
CA ASP A 53 -12.07 9.10 -23.27
C ASP A 53 -12.33 8.49 -21.89
N LEU A 54 -13.56 8.63 -21.35
CA LEU A 54 -13.85 8.32 -19.96
C LEU A 54 -13.51 6.87 -19.56
N PRO A 55 -13.80 5.82 -20.36
CA PRO A 55 -13.48 4.43 -20.00
C PRO A 55 -11.97 4.18 -19.92
N LEU A 56 -11.22 4.57 -20.96
CA LEU A 56 -9.75 4.47 -21.03
C LEU A 56 -9.07 5.26 -19.90
N LYS A 57 -9.63 6.40 -19.49
CA LYS A 57 -9.13 7.20 -18.37
C LYS A 57 -9.34 6.55 -17.01
N GLN A 58 -10.38 5.71 -16.85
CA GLN A 58 -10.63 4.98 -15.58
C GLN A 58 -9.77 3.72 -15.49
N GLU A 59 -9.57 3.01 -16.60
CA GLU A 59 -8.64 1.86 -16.66
C GLU A 59 -7.22 2.23 -16.26
N HIS A 60 -6.72 3.38 -16.73
CA HIS A 60 -5.41 3.89 -16.31
C HIS A 60 -5.33 4.18 -14.80
N LYS A 61 -6.45 4.57 -14.15
CA LYS A 61 -6.46 4.80 -12.68
C LYS A 61 -6.40 3.50 -11.89
N ILE A 62 -7.02 2.44 -12.39
CA ILE A 62 -6.98 1.12 -11.76
C ILE A 62 -5.55 0.59 -11.82
N VAL A 63 -4.93 0.59 -13.00
CA VAL A 63 -3.53 0.15 -13.17
C VAL A 63 -2.58 0.97 -12.28
N PHE A 64 -2.83 2.28 -12.16
CA PHE A 64 -2.04 3.15 -11.30
C PHE A 64 -2.17 2.79 -9.82
N LEU A 65 -3.38 2.52 -9.34
CA LEU A 65 -3.59 2.10 -7.95
C LEU A 65 -2.95 0.74 -7.66
N ASP A 66 -2.97 -0.20 -8.61
CA ASP A 66 -2.25 -1.48 -8.49
C ASP A 66 -0.73 -1.28 -8.42
N GLU A 67 -0.17 -0.35 -9.19
CA GLU A 67 1.26 0.00 -9.11
C GLU A 67 1.61 0.66 -7.77
N VAL A 68 0.71 1.52 -7.25
CA VAL A 68 0.88 2.16 -5.95
C VAL A 68 0.87 1.13 -4.82
N GLU A 69 -0.04 0.16 -4.86
CA GLU A 69 -0.08 -0.95 -3.89
C GLU A 69 1.27 -1.67 -3.82
N LYS A 70 1.83 -2.07 -4.97
CA LYS A 70 3.16 -2.71 -5.04
C LYS A 70 4.29 -1.83 -4.52
N ILE A 71 4.20 -0.52 -4.70
CA ILE A 71 5.21 0.41 -4.15
C ILE A 71 5.08 0.49 -2.63
N LEU A 72 3.85 0.46 -2.09
CA LEU A 72 3.61 0.47 -0.64
C LEU A 72 4.15 -0.80 0.04
N ASP A 73 4.14 -1.95 -0.64
CA ASP A 73 4.75 -3.19 -0.14
C ASP A 73 6.25 -3.08 0.10
N ILE A 74 6.95 -2.26 -0.70
CA ILE A 74 8.42 -2.18 -0.67
C ILE A 74 8.94 -0.90 -0.03
N ILE A 75 8.09 0.08 0.25
CA ILE A 75 8.54 1.41 0.71
C ILE A 75 8.90 1.43 2.19
N GLU A 76 10.06 1.98 2.50
CA GLU A 76 10.48 2.21 3.89
C GLU A 76 9.72 3.39 4.52
N LEU A 77 9.48 3.30 5.83
CA LEU A 77 8.71 4.29 6.60
C LEU A 77 9.24 5.72 6.45
N GLU A 78 10.57 5.89 6.42
CA GLU A 78 11.21 7.21 6.28
C GLU A 78 10.93 7.86 4.93
N GLN A 79 10.86 7.04 3.88
CA GLN A 79 10.57 7.50 2.53
C GLN A 79 9.07 7.78 2.38
N PHE A 80 8.23 6.92 2.96
CA PHE A 80 6.78 7.12 2.95
C PHE A 80 6.37 8.43 3.63
N LYS A 81 7.01 8.80 4.76
CA LYS A 81 6.78 10.08 5.46
C LYS A 81 6.90 11.31 4.55
N LYS A 82 7.75 11.27 3.53
CA LYS A 82 7.97 12.39 2.59
C LYS A 82 6.80 12.58 1.62
N ILE A 83 6.08 11.50 1.29
CA ILE A 83 4.99 11.51 0.30
C ILE A 83 3.60 11.37 0.91
N ILE A 84 3.50 11.00 2.19
CA ILE A 84 2.28 10.61 2.89
C ILE A 84 1.11 11.60 2.72
N ARG A 85 1.34 12.90 2.90
CA ARG A 85 0.28 13.92 2.83
C ARG A 85 -0.36 13.95 1.44
N SER A 86 0.48 13.90 0.42
CA SER A 86 0.04 14.02 -0.95
C SER A 86 -0.53 12.70 -1.47
N PHE A 87 -0.03 11.56 -0.98
CA PHE A 87 -0.61 10.24 -1.19
C PHE A 87 -2.06 10.18 -0.66
N PHE A 88 -2.29 10.53 0.61
CA PHE A 88 -3.63 10.52 1.19
C PHE A 88 -4.58 11.51 0.52
N LYS A 89 -4.08 12.68 0.08
CA LYS A 89 -4.88 13.64 -0.68
C LYS A 89 -5.39 13.03 -1.99
N GLN A 90 -4.57 12.22 -2.67
CA GLN A 90 -4.97 11.57 -3.91
C GLN A 90 -5.87 10.36 -3.65
N LEU A 91 -5.56 9.56 -2.64
CA LEU A 91 -6.37 8.42 -2.23
C LEU A 91 -7.79 8.85 -1.84
N ALA A 92 -7.94 9.97 -1.12
CA ALA A 92 -9.24 10.54 -0.80
C ALA A 92 -10.09 10.85 -2.05
N LYS A 93 -9.47 11.38 -3.11
CA LYS A 93 -10.18 11.61 -4.39
C LYS A 93 -10.59 10.30 -5.07
N CYS A 94 -9.79 9.25 -4.95
CA CYS A 94 -10.11 7.93 -5.50
C CYS A 94 -11.29 7.29 -4.76
N ILE A 95 -11.39 7.45 -3.44
CA ILE A 95 -12.53 6.99 -2.64
C ILE A 95 -13.81 7.74 -2.99
N SER A 96 -13.71 9.03 -3.34
CA SER A 96 -14.84 9.82 -3.82
C SER A 96 -15.19 9.59 -5.31
N SER A 97 -14.48 8.69 -6.01
CA SER A 97 -14.79 8.34 -7.39
C SER A 97 -16.13 7.60 -7.45
N PRO A 98 -16.98 7.81 -8.47
CA PRO A 98 -18.20 7.01 -8.65
C PRO A 98 -17.92 5.59 -9.16
N HIS A 99 -16.67 5.25 -9.49
CA HIS A 99 -16.30 3.97 -10.10
C HIS A 99 -15.97 2.91 -9.04
N PHE A 100 -16.75 1.83 -9.01
CA PHE A 100 -16.65 0.76 -8.01
C PHE A 100 -15.21 0.22 -7.85
N GLN A 101 -14.54 -0.15 -8.94
CA GLN A 101 -13.18 -0.73 -8.83
C GLN A 101 -12.15 0.23 -8.23
N ILE A 102 -12.30 1.53 -8.48
CA ILE A 102 -11.37 2.55 -7.94
C ILE A 102 -11.60 2.70 -6.44
N ILE A 103 -12.86 2.72 -6.03
CA ILE A 103 -13.25 2.74 -4.62
C ILE A 103 -12.75 1.48 -3.92
N PHE A 104 -13.04 0.31 -4.49
CA PHE A 104 -12.66 -0.99 -3.94
C PHE A 104 -11.15 -1.10 -3.71
N LEU A 105 -10.34 -0.76 -4.71
CA LEU A 105 -8.88 -0.83 -4.61
C LEU A 105 -8.31 0.21 -3.63
N SER A 106 -8.92 1.41 -3.56
CA SER A 106 -8.55 2.41 -2.56
C SER A 106 -8.85 1.94 -1.13
N PHE A 107 -10.02 1.32 -0.92
CA PHE A 107 -10.36 0.71 0.36
C PHE A 107 -9.44 -0.46 0.70
N ARG A 108 -9.07 -1.28 -0.30
CA ARG A 108 -8.11 -2.37 -0.12
C ARG A 108 -6.80 -1.87 0.45
N ILE A 109 -6.19 -0.87 -0.19
CA ILE A 109 -4.95 -0.23 0.28
C ILE A 109 -5.08 0.30 1.72
N ILE A 110 -6.20 0.96 2.06
CA ILE A 110 -6.41 1.47 3.42
C ILE A 110 -6.51 0.34 4.43
N MET A 111 -7.26 -0.70 4.10
CA MET A 111 -7.48 -1.82 5.00
C MET A 111 -6.20 -2.59 5.22
N GLU A 112 -5.46 -2.91 4.16
CA GLU A 112 -4.25 -3.72 4.19
C GLU A 112 -3.09 -3.04 4.92
N PHE A 113 -2.73 -1.82 4.53
CA PHE A 113 -1.51 -1.18 5.05
C PHE A 113 -1.73 -0.38 6.33
N ILE A 114 -2.95 0.09 6.60
CA ILE A 114 -3.21 1.08 7.66
C ILE A 114 -4.11 0.49 8.75
N MET A 115 -5.32 0.09 8.38
CA MET A 115 -6.35 -0.22 9.37
C MET A 115 -6.14 -1.60 9.98
N PHE A 116 -5.91 -2.63 9.17
CA PHE A 116 -5.84 -4.01 9.66
C PHE A 116 -4.67 -4.24 10.62
N PRO A 117 -3.41 -3.85 10.32
CA PRO A 117 -2.30 -4.04 11.26
C PRO A 117 -2.53 -3.33 12.59
N ALA A 118 -3.09 -2.11 12.55
CA ALA A 118 -3.40 -1.32 13.74
C ALA A 118 -4.50 -1.97 14.59
N LEU A 119 -5.62 -2.32 13.97
CA LEU A 119 -6.77 -2.96 14.64
C LEU A 119 -6.38 -4.34 15.19
N TYR A 120 -5.70 -5.16 14.41
CA TYR A 120 -5.30 -6.49 14.83
C TYR A 120 -4.33 -6.44 16.01
N ARG A 121 -3.35 -5.52 16.00
CA ARG A 121 -2.46 -5.30 17.14
C ARG A 121 -3.23 -4.92 18.41
N ILE A 122 -4.15 -3.96 18.30
CA ILE A 122 -4.98 -3.53 19.44
C ILE A 122 -5.81 -4.70 19.98
N SER A 123 -6.37 -5.54 19.11
CA SER A 123 -7.16 -6.72 19.52
C SER A 123 -6.36 -7.75 20.33
N LYS A 124 -5.03 -7.73 20.24
CA LYS A 124 -4.13 -8.69 20.90
C LYS A 124 -3.40 -8.13 22.11
N GLU A 125 -3.02 -6.85 22.06
CA GLU A 125 -2.06 -6.27 23.01
C GLU A 125 -2.66 -5.17 23.90
N HIS A 126 -3.90 -4.74 23.66
CA HIS A 126 -4.49 -3.63 24.40
C HIS A 126 -4.97 -4.04 25.80
N TRP A 127 -4.64 -3.25 26.81
CA TRP A 127 -4.94 -3.53 28.22
C TRP A 127 -6.43 -3.41 28.57
N ASN A 128 -7.13 -2.43 27.98
CA ASN A 128 -8.55 -2.20 28.21
C ASN A 128 -9.42 -3.18 27.40
N GLN A 129 -10.14 -4.06 28.11
CA GLN A 129 -10.98 -5.10 27.52
C GLN A 129 -12.20 -4.58 26.77
N THR A 130 -12.74 -3.42 27.15
CA THR A 130 -13.84 -2.77 26.41
C THR A 130 -13.37 -2.31 25.03
N ILE A 131 -12.16 -1.73 24.95
CA ILE A 131 -11.56 -1.35 23.68
C ILE A 131 -11.31 -2.59 22.83
N VAL A 132 -10.75 -3.65 23.41
CA VAL A 132 -10.53 -4.93 22.72
C VAL A 132 -11.84 -5.49 22.16
N ALA A 133 -12.94 -5.48 22.93
CA ALA A 133 -14.24 -5.94 22.48
C ALA A 133 -14.82 -5.09 21.31
N LEU A 134 -14.68 -3.76 21.37
CA LEU A 134 -15.07 -2.88 20.28
C LEU A 134 -14.29 -3.15 19.00
N ILE A 135 -12.97 -3.36 19.12
CA ILE A 135 -12.13 -3.70 17.96
C ILE A 135 -12.50 -5.07 17.38
N TYR A 136 -12.81 -6.06 18.22
CA TYR A 136 -13.30 -7.35 17.74
C TYR A 136 -14.60 -7.22 16.95
N ASN A 137 -15.52 -6.32 17.35
CA ASN A 137 -16.72 -6.06 16.56
C ASN A 137 -16.39 -5.50 15.17
N VAL A 138 -15.44 -4.55 15.09
CA VAL A 138 -14.99 -3.99 13.80
C VAL A 138 -14.32 -5.06 12.93
N LEU A 139 -13.42 -5.87 13.51
CA LEU A 139 -12.76 -6.96 12.80
C LEU A 139 -13.76 -8.03 12.34
N LYS A 140 -14.79 -8.30 13.13
CA LYS A 140 -15.87 -9.23 12.77
C LYS A 140 -16.67 -8.72 11.56
N ILE A 141 -17.07 -7.45 11.56
CA ILE A 141 -17.73 -6.83 10.40
C ILE A 141 -16.83 -6.93 9.16
N PHE A 142 -15.52 -6.70 9.32
CA PHE A 142 -14.58 -6.83 8.20
C PHE A 142 -14.48 -8.25 7.66
N MET A 143 -14.41 -9.25 8.54
CA MET A 143 -14.44 -10.68 8.17
C MET A 143 -15.75 -11.05 7.47
N GLU A 144 -16.89 -10.56 7.94
CA GLU A 144 -18.20 -10.80 7.32
C GLU A 144 -18.31 -10.17 5.92
N MET A 145 -17.64 -9.04 5.67
CA MET A 145 -17.62 -8.41 4.36
C MET A 145 -16.80 -9.20 3.33
N ASN A 146 -15.64 -9.74 3.72
CA ASN A 146 -14.80 -10.54 2.84
C ASN A 146 -13.87 -11.47 3.64
N GLU A 147 -14.35 -12.66 3.94
CA GLU A 147 -13.65 -13.68 4.74
C GLU A 147 -12.28 -14.04 4.14
N LYS A 148 -12.22 -14.28 2.82
CA LYS A 148 -10.97 -14.66 2.15
C LYS A 148 -9.89 -13.59 2.28
N PHE A 149 -10.26 -12.33 2.08
CA PHE A 149 -9.32 -11.22 2.22
C PHE A 149 -8.90 -11.01 3.68
N PHE A 150 -9.82 -11.20 4.63
CA PHE A 150 -9.49 -11.15 6.06
C PHE A 150 -8.46 -12.22 6.47
N ASP A 151 -8.63 -13.45 5.98
CA ASP A 151 -7.73 -14.56 6.25
C ASP A 151 -6.34 -14.31 5.67
N GLU A 152 -6.27 -13.79 4.43
CA GLU A 152 -5.03 -13.39 3.78
C GLU A 152 -4.27 -12.34 4.60
N LEU A 153 -4.95 -11.26 5.00
CA LEU A 153 -4.36 -10.22 5.86
C LEU A 153 -3.89 -10.76 7.21
N THR A 154 -4.68 -11.66 7.81
CA THR A 154 -4.31 -12.30 9.09
C THR A 154 -3.05 -13.15 8.94
N ALA A 155 -2.93 -13.90 7.83
CA ALA A 155 -1.77 -14.72 7.53
C ALA A 155 -0.51 -13.85 7.30
N ASN A 156 -0.62 -12.83 6.45
CA ASN A 156 0.47 -11.90 6.14
C ASN A 156 0.97 -11.20 7.41
N TYR A 157 0.07 -10.64 8.22
CA TYR A 157 0.43 -9.96 9.47
C TYR A 157 1.19 -10.89 10.45
N LYS A 158 0.75 -12.15 10.59
CA LYS A 158 1.42 -13.14 11.45
C LYS A 158 2.81 -13.48 10.93
N PHE A 159 2.97 -13.62 9.62
CA PHE A 159 4.25 -13.90 8.98
C PHE A 159 5.26 -12.75 9.18
N GLU A 160 4.83 -11.51 8.96
CA GLU A 160 5.67 -10.32 9.18
C GLU A 160 6.13 -10.21 10.62
N ARG A 161 5.22 -10.38 11.60
CA ARG A 161 5.58 -10.34 13.03
C ARG A 161 6.59 -11.40 13.45
N GLN A 162 6.53 -12.60 12.90
CA GLN A 162 7.51 -13.65 13.19
C GLN A 162 8.90 -13.28 12.66
N SER A 163 8.93 -12.71 11.46
CA SER A 163 10.16 -12.26 10.81
C SER A 163 10.81 -11.09 11.57
N GLU A 164 10.03 -10.10 11.98
CA GLU A 164 10.50 -8.99 12.83
C GLU A 164 11.07 -9.46 14.17
N ASN A 165 10.41 -10.43 14.81
CA ASN A 165 10.87 -10.99 16.08
C ASN A 165 12.18 -11.77 15.92
N HIS A 166 12.38 -12.47 14.80
CA HIS A 166 13.63 -13.18 14.51
C HIS A 166 14.79 -12.19 14.33
N ILE A 167 14.59 -11.17 13.49
CA ILE A 167 15.58 -10.13 13.22
C ILE A 167 15.93 -9.36 14.50
N SER A 168 14.94 -9.04 15.33
CA SER A 168 15.16 -8.34 16.60
C SER A 168 16.00 -9.18 17.58
N ARG A 169 15.77 -10.49 17.63
CA ARG A 169 16.55 -11.41 18.46
C ARG A 169 17.98 -11.59 17.95
N GLU A 170 18.19 -11.60 16.63
CA GLU A 170 19.54 -11.67 16.05
C GLU A 170 20.34 -10.40 16.30
N LYS A 171 19.74 -9.22 16.15
CA LYS A 171 20.39 -7.94 16.47
C LYS A 171 20.77 -7.82 17.94
N ILE A 172 19.95 -8.33 18.86
CA ILE A 172 20.28 -8.36 20.30
C ILE A 172 21.50 -9.26 20.55
N LYS A 173 21.53 -10.46 19.95
CA LYS A 173 22.68 -11.38 20.08
C LYS A 173 23.97 -10.85 19.46
N GLU A 174 23.89 -10.00 18.45
CA GLU A 174 25.05 -9.36 17.81
C GLU A 174 25.59 -8.19 18.64
N ASN A 175 24.72 -7.42 19.31
CA ASN A 175 25.12 -6.36 20.23
C ASN A 175 25.69 -6.87 21.56
N GLU A 176 25.42 -8.13 21.91
CA GLU A 176 25.95 -8.80 23.12
C GLU A 176 27.29 -9.52 22.88
N ARG A 177 27.84 -9.48 21.64
CA ARG A 177 29.15 -10.02 21.27
C ARG A 177 30.19 -8.92 21.14
#